data_AF-A0A662I7M9-F1
#
_entry.id   AF-A0A662I7M9-F1
#
_cell.length_a   1.000
_cell.length_b   1.000
_cell.length_c   1.000
_cell.angle_alpha   90.00
_cell.angle_beta   90.00
_cell.angle_gamma   90.00
#
_symmetry.space_group_name_H-M   'P 1'
#
loop_
_entity.id
_entity.type
_entity.pdbx_description
1 polymer ?
#
loop_
_entity_poly.entity_id
_entity_poly.type
_entity_poly.pdbx_seq_one_letter_code
_entity_poly.pdbx_strand_id
1 'polypeptide(L)'
;MDPTTVPLHMYFLQRLVISIAFLIPLIVTWWLKSTRLKDTPRPLTYILIGFAIGFLANIIIGLLGAYVFKLPLLPLLLYQKDLPMQYLSHIVFIYNTIFNVAYVASLFASLLLVTYGMYKLALWSSDKRTP
;
A
#
# COMPACT_ATOMS: atom_id res chain seq x y z
N MET A 1 27.72 7.60 -0.99
CA MET A 1 26.30 7.96 -1.22
C MET A 1 26.20 9.46 -1.08
N ASP A 2 25.61 10.14 -2.07
CA ASP A 2 25.33 11.57 -1.94
C ASP A 2 24.43 11.79 -0.72
N PRO A 3 24.75 12.72 0.20
CA PRO A 3 23.96 12.97 1.40
C PRO A 3 22.52 13.44 1.07
N THR A 4 22.28 13.86 -0.17
CA THR A 4 20.97 14.26 -0.69
C THR A 4 20.09 13.07 -1.10
N THR A 5 20.62 11.88 -1.37
CA THR A 5 19.81 10.72 -1.83
C THR A 5 19.39 9.78 -0.69
N VAL A 6 20.12 9.79 0.43
CA VAL A 6 19.82 8.97 1.61
C VAL A 6 18.37 9.14 2.10
N PRO A 7 17.80 10.36 2.21
CA PRO A 7 16.41 10.54 2.66
C PRO A 7 15.38 9.92 1.71
N LEU A 8 15.66 9.91 0.39
CA LEU A 8 14.78 9.30 -0.61
C LEU A 8 14.75 7.79 -0.47
N HIS A 9 15.93 7.18 -0.29
CA HIS A 9 16.06 5.74 -0.09
C HIS A 9 15.45 5.29 1.23
N MET A 10 15.63 6.05 2.32
CA MET A 10 14.99 5.75 3.60
C MET A 10 13.46 5.82 3.51
N TYR A 11 12.91 6.83 2.85
CA TYR A 11 11.46 6.93 2.62
C TYR A 11 10.94 5.74 1.80
N PHE A 12 11.65 5.35 0.73
CA PHE A 12 11.27 4.18 -0.07
C PHE A 12 11.37 2.88 0.74
N LEU A 13 12.45 2.69 1.52
CA LEU A 13 12.64 1.53 2.37
C LEU A 13 11.52 1.39 3.40
N GLN A 14 11.08 2.48 4.01
CA GLN A 14 9.93 2.46 4.92
C GLN A 14 8.67 1.93 4.22
N ARG A 15 8.37 2.41 3.01
CA ARG A 15 7.24 1.93 2.22
C ARG A 15 7.41 0.48 1.77
N LEU A 16 8.64 0.05 1.48
CA LEU A 16 8.96 -1.33 1.12
C LEU A 16 8.72 -2.27 2.30
N VAL A 17 9.19 -1.93 3.51
CA VAL A 17 8.95 -2.74 4.72
C VAL A 17 7.44 -2.91 4.98
N ILE A 18 6.66 -1.83 4.83
CA ILE A 18 5.19 -1.90 4.95
C ILE A 18 4.61 -2.81 3.87
N SER A 19 5.08 -2.73 2.63
CA SER A 19 4.59 -3.59 1.54
C SER A 19 4.83 -5.08 1.81
N ILE A 20 5.95 -5.44 2.44
CA ILE A 20 6.28 -6.83 2.77
C ILE A 20 5.24 -7.44 3.72
N ALA A 21 4.66 -6.64 4.62
CA ALA A 21 3.58 -7.10 5.51
C ALA A 21 2.33 -7.56 4.74
N PHE A 22 2.10 -7.06 3.52
CA PHE A 22 1.04 -7.53 2.63
C PHE A 22 1.50 -8.65 1.69
N LEU A 23 2.79 -8.70 1.35
CA LEU A 23 3.35 -9.71 0.46
C LEU A 23 3.30 -11.12 1.05
N ILE A 24 3.66 -11.27 2.32
CA ILE A 24 3.63 -12.58 3.01
C ILE A 24 2.23 -13.22 2.94
N PRO A 25 1.16 -12.56 3.43
CA PRO A 25 -0.18 -13.13 3.36
C PRO A 25 -0.70 -13.26 1.91
N LEU A 26 -0.27 -12.40 0.98
CA LEU A 26 -0.58 -12.56 -0.44
C LEU A 26 -0.06 -13.90 -0.98
N ILE A 27 1.21 -14.22 -0.73
CA ILE A 27 1.84 -15.47 -1.19
C ILE A 27 1.16 -16.68 -0.54
N VAL A 28 0.90 -16.63 0.77
CA VAL A 28 0.24 -17.72 1.50
C VAL A 28 -1.18 -17.97 0.95
N THR A 29 -1.96 -16.90 0.75
CA THR A 29 -3.33 -17.00 0.22
C THR A 29 -3.32 -17.53 -1.23
N TRP A 30 -2.33 -17.11 -2.03
CA TRP A 30 -2.18 -17.57 -3.41
C TRP A 30 -1.88 -19.07 -3.46
N TRP A 31 -0.92 -19.51 -2.64
CA TRP A 31 -0.55 -20.90 -2.54
C TRP A 31 -1.73 -21.77 -2.06
N LEU A 32 -2.48 -21.29 -1.06
CA LEU A 32 -3.67 -21.97 -0.56
C LEU A 32 -4.77 -22.12 -1.64
N LYS A 33 -5.03 -21.05 -2.40
CA LYS A 33 -5.97 -21.08 -3.54
C LYS A 33 -5.52 -22.07 -4.61
N SER A 34 -4.23 -22.12 -4.94
CA SER A 34 -3.70 -22.96 -6.02
C SER A 34 -3.63 -24.45 -5.66
N THR A 35 -3.43 -24.79 -4.39
CA THR A 35 -3.12 -26.18 -3.99
C THR A 35 -4.27 -26.91 -3.31
N ARG A 36 -5.11 -26.22 -2.52
CA ARG A 36 -6.11 -26.88 -1.66
C ARG A 36 -7.56 -26.49 -1.92
N LEU A 37 -7.81 -25.29 -2.44
CA LEU A 37 -9.16 -24.69 -2.50
C LEU A 37 -9.54 -24.27 -3.92
N LYS A 38 -9.21 -25.10 -4.92
CA LYS A 38 -9.52 -24.85 -6.34
C LYS A 38 -11.02 -24.59 -6.58
N ASP A 39 -11.87 -25.22 -5.77
CA ASP A 39 -13.34 -25.13 -5.84
C ASP A 39 -13.94 -24.03 -4.93
N THR A 40 -13.11 -23.23 -4.25
CA THR A 40 -13.54 -22.06 -3.47
C THR A 40 -13.08 -20.73 -4.11
N PRO A 41 -13.32 -20.50 -5.43
CA PRO A 41 -12.58 -19.50 -6.18
C PRO A 41 -12.94 -18.06 -5.82
N ARG A 42 -14.19 -17.78 -5.41
CA ARG A 42 -14.68 -16.39 -5.24
C ARG A 42 -14.19 -15.73 -3.95
N PRO A 43 -14.31 -16.33 -2.74
CA PRO A 43 -13.89 -15.68 -1.49
C PRO A 43 -12.39 -15.42 -1.42
N LEU A 44 -11.56 -16.41 -1.79
CA LEU A 44 -10.10 -16.29 -1.81
C LEU A 44 -9.60 -15.24 -2.80
N THR A 45 -10.37 -14.96 -3.87
CA THR A 45 -10.01 -13.92 -4.83
C THR A 45 -10.14 -12.53 -4.23
N TYR A 46 -11.16 -12.25 -3.41
CA TYR A 46 -11.26 -10.97 -2.71
C TYR A 46 -10.10 -10.76 -1.72
N ILE A 47 -9.74 -11.80 -0.97
CA ILE A 47 -8.60 -11.77 -0.04
C ILE A 47 -7.29 -11.49 -0.80
N LEU A 48 -7.07 -12.19 -1.92
CA LEU A 48 -5.90 -11.98 -2.79
C LEU A 48 -5.84 -10.56 -3.34
N ILE A 49 -6.95 -10.05 -3.87
CA ILE A 49 -7.00 -8.69 -4.41
C ILE A 49 -6.74 -7.67 -3.31
N GLY A 50 -7.30 -7.87 -2.11
CA GLY A 50 -7.05 -7.00 -0.97
C GLY A 50 -5.56 -6.90 -0.64
N PHE A 51 -4.89 -8.05 -0.42
CA PHE A 51 -3.44 -8.06 -0.16
C PHE A 51 -2.62 -7.53 -1.34
N ALA A 52 -3.03 -7.77 -2.58
CA ALA A 52 -2.35 -7.24 -3.76
C ALA A 52 -2.44 -5.71 -3.82
N ILE A 53 -3.59 -5.13 -3.49
CA ILE A 53 -3.76 -3.67 -3.39
C ILE A 53 -2.86 -3.11 -2.28
N GLY A 54 -2.88 -3.71 -1.10
CA GLY A 54 -2.03 -3.27 0.02
C GLY A 54 -0.53 -3.34 -0.32
N PHE A 55 -0.10 -4.38 -1.04
CA PHE A 55 1.27 -4.51 -1.52
C PHE A 55 1.62 -3.47 -2.60
N LEU A 56 0.88 -3.48 -3.72
CA LEU A 56 1.18 -2.65 -4.89
C LEU A 56 1.04 -1.17 -4.61
N ALA A 57 0.02 -0.76 -3.85
CA ALA A 57 -0.15 0.64 -3.50
C ALA A 57 1.05 1.18 -2.71
N ASN A 58 1.57 0.42 -1.74
CA ASN A 58 2.75 0.86 -0.98
C ASN A 58 4.01 0.95 -1.86
N ILE A 59 4.20 0.04 -2.82
CA ILE A 59 5.29 0.12 -3.78
C ILE A 59 5.16 1.36 -4.67
N ILE A 60 3.98 1.58 -5.25
CA ILE A 60 3.71 2.72 -6.16
C ILE A 60 3.85 4.05 -5.40
N ILE A 61 3.24 4.17 -4.23
CA ILE A 61 3.34 5.36 -3.36
C ILE A 61 4.79 5.60 -2.96
N GLY A 62 5.54 4.55 -2.62
CA GLY A 62 6.96 4.64 -2.31
C GLY A 62 7.80 5.14 -3.47
N LEU A 63 7.61 4.57 -4.67
CA LEU A 63 8.34 4.96 -5.88
C LEU A 63 8.04 6.41 -6.28
N LEU A 64 6.75 6.75 -6.35
CA LEU A 64 6.32 8.10 -6.72
C LEU A 64 6.83 9.12 -5.68
N GLY A 65 6.65 8.84 -4.40
CA GLY A 65 7.03 9.75 -3.33
C GLY A 65 8.53 9.97 -3.23
N ALA A 66 9.33 8.92 -3.37
CA ALA A 66 10.79 9.00 -3.29
C ALA A 66 11.42 9.58 -4.55
N TYR A 67 11.05 9.09 -5.73
CA TYR A 67 11.86 9.32 -6.94
C TYR A 67 11.23 10.29 -7.94
N VAL A 68 9.89 10.36 -7.99
CA VAL A 68 9.19 11.29 -8.88
C VAL A 68 8.98 12.64 -8.22
N PHE A 69 8.34 12.66 -7.05
CA PHE A 69 8.02 13.89 -6.32
C PHE A 69 9.07 14.29 -5.30
N LYS A 70 10.00 13.38 -4.97
CA LYS A 70 11.11 13.62 -4.04
C LYS A 70 10.64 14.24 -2.72
N LEU A 71 9.54 13.73 -2.15
CA LEU A 71 8.88 14.28 -0.95
C LEU A 71 9.84 14.65 0.19
N PRO A 72 10.83 13.80 0.56
CA PRO A 72 11.77 14.14 1.64
C PRO A 72 12.67 15.33 1.33
N LEU A 73 12.92 15.61 0.05
CA LEU A 73 13.74 16.73 -0.42
C LEU A 73 12.91 17.90 -0.95
N LEU A 74 11.60 17.76 -1.06
CA LEU A 74 10.72 18.79 -1.59
C LEU A 74 10.88 20.13 -0.86
N PRO A 75 11.02 20.20 0.49
CA PRO A 75 11.30 21.46 1.17
C PRO A 75 12.61 22.10 0.70
N LEU A 76 13.68 21.31 0.57
CA LEU A 76 14.99 21.80 0.14
C LEU A 76 14.95 22.33 -1.30
N LEU A 77 14.32 21.58 -2.21
CA LEU A 77 14.19 21.93 -3.63
C LEU A 77 13.36 23.19 -3.84
N LEU A 78 12.35 23.43 -3.00
CA LEU A 78 11.52 24.64 -3.04
C LEU A 78 12.23 25.84 -2.41
N TYR A 79 13.02 25.62 -1.35
CA TYR A 79 13.83 26.67 -0.74
C TYR A 79 14.89 27.21 -1.71
N GLN A 80 15.52 26.32 -2.49
CA GLN A 80 16.47 26.69 -3.56
C GLN A 80 15.85 27.52 -4.70
N LYS A 81 14.52 27.64 -4.77
CA LYS A 81 13.81 28.45 -5.76
C LYS A 81 13.40 29.84 -5.24
N ASP A 82 13.94 30.26 -4.10
CA ASP A 82 13.65 31.54 -3.44
C ASP A 82 12.14 31.78 -3.22
N LEU A 83 11.38 30.70 -3.03
CA LEU A 83 9.95 30.80 -2.77
C LEU A 83 9.69 31.30 -1.34
N PRO A 84 8.62 32.08 -1.11
CA PRO A 84 8.28 32.53 0.23
C PRO A 84 7.93 31.33 1.13
N MET A 85 8.37 31.37 2.39
CA MET A 85 8.26 30.26 3.33
C MET A 85 6.83 29.74 3.51
N GLN A 86 5.83 30.64 3.48
CA GLN A 86 4.41 30.30 3.56
C GLN A 86 3.94 29.43 2.39
N TYR A 87 4.38 29.73 1.16
CA TYR A 87 4.06 28.95 -0.03
C TYR A 87 4.75 27.59 0.00
N LEU A 88 5.99 27.55 0.45
CA LEU A 88 6.75 26.30 0.60
C LEU A 88 6.04 25.34 1.56
N SER A 89 5.67 25.80 2.75
CA SER A 89 4.96 24.97 3.73
C SER A 89 3.63 24.46 3.18
N HIS A 90 2.89 25.29 2.44
CA HIS A 90 1.61 24.90 1.87
C HIS A 90 1.75 23.82 0.81
N ILE A 91 2.75 23.93 -0.08
CA ILE A 91 3.03 22.92 -1.11
C ILE A 91 3.44 21.61 -0.45
N VAL A 92 4.42 21.64 0.45
CA VAL A 92 4.90 20.45 1.16
C VAL A 92 3.75 19.78 1.93
N PHE A 93 2.89 20.55 2.58
CA PHE A 93 1.72 20.03 3.28
C PHE A 93 0.71 19.35 2.36
N ILE A 94 0.37 19.96 1.22
CA ILE A 94 -0.54 19.37 0.23
C ILE A 94 0.01 18.01 -0.24
N TYR A 95 1.28 17.98 -0.66
CA TYR A 95 1.89 16.76 -1.19
C TYR A 95 1.93 15.65 -0.13
N ASN A 96 2.36 15.95 1.10
CA ASN A 96 2.33 14.96 2.18
C ASN A 96 0.92 14.47 2.48
N THR A 97 -0.07 15.38 2.50
CA THR A 97 -1.47 15.04 2.73
C THR A 97 -2.00 14.12 1.64
N ILE A 98 -1.77 14.42 0.36
CA ILE A 98 -2.21 13.58 -0.77
C ILE A 98 -1.61 12.17 -0.65
N PHE A 99 -0.31 12.07 -0.39
CA PHE A 99 0.36 10.77 -0.25
C PHE A 99 -0.14 9.99 0.97
N ASN A 100 -0.43 10.67 2.07
CA ASN A 100 -0.99 10.05 3.26
C ASN A 100 -2.44 9.57 3.03
N VAL A 101 -3.27 10.39 2.39
CA VAL A 101 -4.65 10.02 2.01
C VAL A 101 -4.64 8.82 1.06
N ALA A 102 -3.78 8.83 0.03
CA ALA A 102 -3.63 7.70 -0.88
C ALA A 102 -3.22 6.42 -0.15
N TYR A 103 -2.29 6.53 0.81
CA TYR A 103 -1.88 5.41 1.65
C TYR A 103 -3.06 4.87 2.49
N VAL A 104 -3.75 5.73 3.24
CA VAL A 104 -4.88 5.35 4.09
C VAL A 104 -6.03 4.75 3.27
N ALA A 105 -6.36 5.36 2.13
CA ALA A 105 -7.40 4.85 1.23
C ALA A 105 -7.05 3.45 0.70
N SER A 106 -5.79 3.24 0.31
CA SER A 106 -5.32 1.92 -0.14
C SER A 106 -5.39 0.86 0.96
N LEU A 107 -5.05 1.24 2.20
CA LEU A 107 -5.11 0.36 3.37
C LEU A 107 -6.56 0.00 3.69
N PHE A 108 -7.47 0.97 3.64
CA PHE A 108 -8.89 0.74 3.86
C PHE A 108 -9.48 -0.20 2.79
N ALA A 109 -9.19 0.05 1.51
CA ALA A 109 -9.61 -0.83 0.42
C ALA A 109 -9.07 -2.26 0.58
N SER A 110 -7.78 -2.39 0.93
CA SER A 110 -7.15 -3.68 1.21
C SER A 110 -7.87 -4.42 2.34
N LEU A 111 -8.08 -3.75 3.48
CA LEU A 111 -8.71 -4.38 4.65
C LEU A 111 -10.16 -4.76 4.36
N LEU A 112 -10.94 -3.89 3.73
CA LEU A 112 -12.33 -4.20 3.37
C LEU A 112 -12.43 -5.44 2.49
N LEU A 113 -11.56 -5.56 1.48
CA LEU A 113 -11.55 -6.71 0.58
C LEU A 113 -11.15 -8.00 1.30
N VAL A 114 -10.15 -7.93 2.20
CA VAL A 114 -9.74 -9.07 3.02
C VAL A 114 -10.87 -9.49 3.95
N THR A 115 -11.45 -8.56 4.71
CA THR A 115 -12.57 -8.85 5.63
C THR A 115 -13.79 -9.37 4.90
N TYR A 116 -14.15 -8.79 3.76
CA TYR A 116 -15.26 -9.26 2.93
C TYR A 116 -15.00 -10.66 2.38
N GLY A 117 -13.77 -10.91 1.92
CA GLY A 117 -13.35 -12.23 1.46
C GLY A 117 -13.41 -13.29 2.57
N MET A 118 -12.97 -12.94 3.79
CA MET A 118 -13.09 -13.81 4.97
C MET A 118 -14.55 -14.09 5.35
N TYR A 119 -15.41 -13.06 5.35
CA TYR A 119 -16.84 -13.21 5.60
C TYR A 119 -17.49 -14.17 4.60
N LYS A 120 -17.23 -13.99 3.31
CA LYS A 120 -17.71 -14.88 2.25
C LYS A 120 -17.16 -16.31 2.39
N LEU A 121 -15.92 -16.46 2.84
CA LEU A 121 -15.30 -17.77 3.07
C LEU A 121 -15.98 -18.51 4.24
N ALA A 122 -16.26 -17.80 5.33
CA ALA A 122 -16.97 -18.35 6.49
C ALA A 122 -18.40 -18.78 6.13
N LEU A 123 -19.13 -17.93 5.40
CA LEU A 123 -20.47 -18.24 4.92
C LEU A 123 -20.50 -19.49 4.03
N TRP A 124 -19.58 -19.57 3.05
CA TRP A 124 -19.45 -20.74 2.19
C TRP A 124 -19.10 -22.02 2.96
N SER A 125 -18.27 -21.92 4.01
CA SER A 125 -17.94 -23.05 4.86
C SER A 125 -19.11 -23.51 5.74
N SER A 126 -20.01 -22.60 6.11
CA SER A 126 -21.23 -22.91 6.86
C SER A 126 -22.24 -23.65 5.98
N ASP A 127 -22.46 -23.16 4.76
CA ASP A 127 -23.41 -23.74 3.79
C ASP A 127 -23.06 -25.19 3.43
N LYS A 128 -21.77 -25.50 3.28
CA LYS A 128 -21.29 -26.88 3.07
C LYS A 128 -21.45 -27.83 4.26
N ARG A 129 -21.74 -27.32 5.46
CA ARG A 129 -21.88 -28.14 6.69
C ARG A 129 -23.32 -28.43 7.06
N THR A 130 -24.28 -27.79 6.39
CA THR A 130 -25.72 -28.11 6.51
C THR A 130 -26.09 -29.11 5.42
N PRO A 131 -26.48 -30.35 5.78
CA PRO A 131 -26.88 -31.40 4.82
C PRO A 131 -28.20 -31.08 4.12
#